data_AF-A0A4U9D5Q7-F1
#
_entry.id   AF-A0A4U9D5Q7-F1
#
_cell.length_a   1.000
_cell.length_b   1.000
_cell.length_c   1.000
_cell.angle_alpha   90.00
_cell.angle_beta   90.00
_cell.angle_gamma   90.00
#
_symmetry.space_group_name_H-M   'P 1'
#
loop_
_entity.id
_entity.type
_entity.pdbx_description
1 polymer ?
#
loop_
_entity_poly.entity_id
_entity_poly.type
_entity_poly.pdbx_seq_one_letter_code
_entity_poly.pdbx_strand_id
1 'polypeptide(L)'
;MANHIQGHGRHQVTLLPDALDDFVTEDNPVRVVDIFVDGLQLDSLGFRRVDAKRTGRPGYHPATLLKLYIYGYLNRIQSSRRLEKEAHRNVELMWLLERLTPDFKTIADFRKDNGEGIRNACRAFIGLCRQMQMFTDVVVAIDGSKFKAVNSKPNNFTSQKAKDHIERVEQSITFYLNKLDEADKNTEPDANTKLTATKLAWLKKRFT
;
A
#
# COMPACT_ATOMS: atom_id res chain seq x y z
N MET A 1 -16.77 -42.46 -8.39
CA MET A 1 -15.63 -41.79 -9.02
C MET A 1 -15.69 -40.33 -8.62
N ALA A 2 -14.74 -39.84 -7.82
CA ALA A 2 -14.72 -38.45 -7.41
C ALA A 2 -14.06 -37.63 -8.53
N ASN A 3 -14.85 -36.81 -9.22
CA ASN A 3 -14.33 -35.90 -10.24
C ASN A 3 -13.80 -34.63 -9.58
N HIS A 4 -12.64 -34.16 -10.01
CA HIS A 4 -12.14 -32.84 -9.60
C HIS A 4 -12.92 -31.74 -10.31
N ILE A 5 -13.15 -30.63 -9.60
CA ILE A 5 -13.64 -29.38 -10.20
C ILE A 5 -12.61 -28.95 -11.27
N GLN A 6 -13.07 -28.76 -12.50
CA GLN A 6 -12.23 -28.32 -13.63
C GLN A 6 -12.33 -26.80 -13.79
N GLY A 7 -11.21 -26.15 -14.10
CA GLY A 7 -11.20 -24.73 -14.45
C GLY A 7 -11.64 -24.48 -15.89
N HIS A 8 -11.74 -23.19 -16.26
CA HIS A 8 -12.03 -22.78 -17.64
C HIS A 8 -10.79 -22.90 -18.54
N GLY A 9 -11.02 -23.12 -19.84
CA GLY A 9 -9.95 -23.28 -20.82
C GLY A 9 -9.22 -21.97 -21.08
N ARG A 10 -7.89 -21.95 -20.99
CA ARG A 10 -7.05 -20.75 -21.21
C ARG A 10 -7.15 -20.14 -22.62
N HIS A 11 -7.70 -20.90 -23.57
CA HIS A 11 -7.90 -20.49 -24.96
C HIS A 11 -9.38 -20.20 -25.26
N GLN A 12 -10.26 -20.25 -24.25
CA GLN A 12 -11.66 -19.88 -24.41
C GLN A 12 -11.75 -18.39 -24.69
N VAL A 13 -12.42 -18.04 -25.79
CA VAL A 13 -12.65 -16.67 -26.21
C VAL A 13 -14.03 -16.24 -25.70
N THR A 14 -14.12 -15.06 -25.08
CA THR A 14 -15.38 -14.43 -24.70
C THR A 14 -15.86 -13.49 -25.81
N LEU A 15 -17.17 -13.26 -25.92
CA LEU A 15 -17.74 -12.35 -26.94
C LEU A 15 -17.30 -10.90 -26.71
N LEU A 16 -17.20 -10.49 -25.45
CA LEU A 16 -16.68 -9.20 -25.00
C LEU A 16 -15.55 -9.43 -23.98
N PRO A 17 -14.50 -8.60 -23.97
CA PRO A 17 -13.47 -8.68 -22.94
C PRO A 17 -14.03 -8.23 -21.59
N ASP A 18 -13.66 -8.94 -20.52
CA ASP A 18 -14.01 -8.57 -19.15
C ASP A 18 -13.39 -7.21 -18.78
N ALA A 19 -14.12 -6.40 -18.03
CA ALA A 19 -13.61 -5.16 -17.45
C ALA A 19 -12.64 -5.48 -16.30
N LEU A 20 -11.72 -4.55 -15.98
CA LEU A 20 -10.88 -4.72 -14.79
C LEU A 20 -11.73 -4.82 -13.51
N ASP A 21 -12.87 -4.12 -13.50
CA ASP A 21 -13.79 -4.09 -12.36
C ASP A 21 -14.41 -5.46 -12.07
N ASP A 22 -14.55 -6.32 -13.09
CA ASP A 22 -15.09 -7.68 -12.94
C ASP A 22 -14.15 -8.60 -12.15
N PHE A 23 -12.87 -8.26 -12.05
CA PHE A 23 -11.86 -9.05 -11.33
C PHE A 23 -11.60 -8.56 -9.90
N VAL A 24 -12.18 -7.44 -9.49
CA VAL A 24 -12.00 -6.85 -8.17
C VAL A 24 -13.35 -6.74 -7.48
N THR A 25 -13.60 -7.58 -6.48
CA THR A 25 -14.88 -7.62 -5.78
C THR A 25 -15.19 -6.30 -5.06
N GLU A 26 -16.47 -6.04 -4.77
CA GLU A 26 -16.93 -4.82 -4.10
C GLU A 26 -16.37 -4.67 -2.68
N ASP A 27 -16.11 -5.79 -2.00
CA ASP A 27 -15.55 -5.85 -0.65
C ASP A 27 -14.01 -5.81 -0.62
N ASN A 28 -13.36 -5.73 -1.78
CA ASN A 28 -11.92 -5.71 -1.85
C ASN A 28 -11.33 -4.44 -1.20
N PRO A 29 -10.37 -4.54 -0.27
CA PRO A 29 -9.78 -3.39 0.43
C PRO A 29 -9.11 -2.37 -0.50
N VAL A 30 -8.73 -2.77 -1.72
CA VAL A 30 -8.14 -1.86 -2.71
C VAL A 30 -9.08 -0.71 -3.08
N ARG A 31 -10.41 -0.93 -3.04
CA ARG A 31 -11.41 0.12 -3.27
C ARG A 31 -11.41 1.18 -2.19
N VAL A 32 -11.11 0.80 -0.94
CA VAL A 32 -10.95 1.76 0.16
C VAL A 32 -9.73 2.63 -0.08
N VAL A 33 -8.62 2.06 -0.56
CA VAL A 33 -7.41 2.82 -0.91
C VAL A 33 -7.70 3.84 -2.01
N ASP A 34 -8.43 3.41 -3.03
CA ASP A 34 -8.82 4.24 -4.17
C ASP A 34 -9.63 5.47 -3.72
N ILE A 35 -10.78 5.23 -3.08
CA ILE A 35 -11.69 6.27 -2.55
C ILE A 35 -10.97 7.19 -1.56
N PHE A 36 -10.18 6.60 -0.64
CA PHE A 36 -9.47 7.38 0.36
C PHE A 36 -8.49 8.35 -0.27
N VAL A 37 -7.63 7.89 -1.19
CA VAL A 37 -6.60 8.74 -1.80
C VAL A 37 -7.22 9.81 -2.70
N ASP A 38 -8.28 9.48 -3.44
CA ASP A 38 -8.96 10.45 -4.32
C ASP A 38 -9.70 11.54 -3.53
N GLY A 39 -10.09 11.25 -2.28
CA GLY A 39 -10.65 12.24 -1.37
C GLY A 39 -9.63 13.20 -0.74
N LEU A 40 -8.33 12.98 -0.90
CA LEU A 40 -7.29 13.80 -0.26
C LEU A 40 -6.95 15.06 -1.08
N GLN A 41 -6.82 16.19 -0.40
CA GLN A 41 -6.23 17.41 -0.96
C GLN A 41 -4.69 17.33 -0.86
N LEU A 42 -4.07 16.68 -1.85
CA LEU A 42 -2.65 16.30 -1.80
C LEU A 42 -1.67 17.49 -1.71
N ASP A 43 -2.02 18.62 -2.32
CA ASP A 43 -1.28 19.87 -2.24
C ASP A 43 -1.17 20.38 -0.79
N SER A 44 -2.31 20.43 -0.08
CA SER A 44 -2.39 20.86 1.32
C SER A 44 -1.64 19.93 2.28
N LEU A 45 -1.49 18.66 1.89
CA LEU A 45 -0.79 17.65 2.67
C LEU A 45 0.72 17.68 2.47
N GLY A 46 1.23 18.46 1.51
CA GLY A 46 2.66 18.60 1.24
C GLY A 46 3.19 17.65 0.17
N PHE A 47 2.34 17.08 -0.69
CA PHE A 47 2.79 16.35 -1.87
C PHE A 47 3.29 17.32 -2.94
N ARG A 48 4.41 16.97 -3.55
CA ARG A 48 5.02 17.70 -4.66
C ARG A 48 4.48 17.17 -5.99
N ARG A 49 4.48 18.03 -7.02
CA ARG A 49 4.08 17.68 -8.40
C ARG A 49 2.62 17.24 -8.54
N VAL A 50 1.73 17.78 -7.71
CA VAL A 50 0.27 17.63 -7.87
C VAL A 50 -0.13 18.26 -9.21
N ASP A 51 0.30 19.50 -9.45
CA ASP A 51 0.16 20.13 -10.76
C ASP A 51 1.21 19.61 -11.75
N ALA A 52 0.75 19.26 -12.94
CA ALA A 52 1.61 18.87 -14.03
C ALA A 52 2.49 20.05 -14.48
N LYS A 53 3.74 19.76 -14.87
CA LYS A 53 4.61 20.76 -15.48
C LYS A 53 4.02 21.19 -16.82
N ARG A 54 4.11 22.49 -17.13
CA ARG A 54 3.65 23.07 -18.40
C ARG A 54 4.37 22.50 -19.64
N THR A 55 5.57 21.96 -19.47
CA THR A 55 6.40 21.43 -20.57
C THR A 55 7.05 20.09 -20.21
N GLY A 56 7.39 19.32 -21.24
CA GLY A 56 7.98 17.98 -21.12
C GLY A 56 6.95 16.85 -21.02
N ARG A 57 7.42 15.61 -20.85
CA ARG A 57 6.54 14.46 -20.62
C ARG A 57 5.88 14.61 -19.24
N PRO A 58 4.54 14.51 -19.14
CA PRO A 58 3.86 14.49 -17.86
C PRO A 58 4.38 13.36 -16.97
N GLY A 59 4.60 13.66 -15.70
CA GLY A 59 4.90 12.64 -14.69
C GLY A 59 3.63 11.94 -14.24
N TYR A 60 3.79 10.84 -13.50
CA TYR A 60 2.67 10.23 -12.78
C TYR A 60 2.12 11.19 -11.73
N HIS A 61 0.80 11.20 -11.57
CA HIS A 61 0.16 11.98 -10.53
C HIS A 61 0.53 11.40 -9.14
N PRO A 62 0.80 12.25 -8.11
CA PRO A 62 1.14 11.77 -6.77
C PRO A 62 0.09 10.82 -6.16
N ALA A 63 -1.19 10.98 -6.50
CA ALA A 63 -2.26 10.06 -6.07
C ALA A 63 -1.99 8.62 -6.51
N THR A 64 -1.63 8.41 -7.79
CA THR A 64 -1.35 7.09 -8.36
C THR A 64 -0.20 6.40 -7.61
N LEU A 65 0.87 7.15 -7.33
CA LEU A 65 2.02 6.61 -6.61
C LEU A 65 1.71 6.37 -5.12
N LEU A 66 0.88 7.22 -4.51
CA LEU A 66 0.40 7.03 -3.13
C LEU A 66 -0.47 5.77 -3.00
N LYS A 67 -1.41 5.54 -3.93
CA LYS A 67 -2.24 4.33 -4.01
C LYS A 67 -1.36 3.08 -4.06
N LEU A 68 -0.38 3.04 -4.96
CA LEU A 68 0.59 1.94 -5.06
C LEU A 68 1.38 1.74 -3.76
N TYR A 69 1.79 2.83 -3.13
CA TYR A 69 2.59 2.77 -1.91
C TYR A 69 1.79 2.24 -0.70
N ILE A 70 0.53 2.68 -0.55
CA ILE A 70 -0.40 2.16 0.47
C ILE A 70 -0.67 0.68 0.22
N TYR A 71 -0.94 0.29 -1.03
CA TYR A 71 -1.12 -1.11 -1.40
C TYR A 71 0.10 -1.96 -1.02
N GLY A 72 1.30 -1.47 -1.31
CA GLY A 72 2.56 -2.10 -0.93
C GLY A 72 2.68 -2.30 0.58
N TYR A 73 2.35 -1.28 1.36
CA TYR A 73 2.36 -1.37 2.82
C TYR A 73 1.41 -2.45 3.35
N LEU A 74 0.15 -2.45 2.89
CA LEU A 74 -0.87 -3.42 3.30
C LEU A 74 -0.46 -4.86 2.96
N ASN A 75 0.13 -5.06 1.79
CA ASN A 75 0.58 -6.38 1.30
C ASN A 75 2.02 -6.74 1.69
N ARG A 76 2.67 -5.96 2.57
CA ARG A 76 4.05 -6.17 3.04
C ARG A 76 5.09 -6.24 1.90
N ILE A 77 4.88 -5.45 0.85
CA ILE A 77 5.77 -5.32 -0.31
C ILE A 77 6.63 -4.07 -0.11
N GLN A 78 7.83 -4.27 0.43
CA GLN A 78 8.70 -3.19 0.87
C GLN A 78 9.65 -2.67 -0.23
N SER A 79 9.87 -3.46 -1.28
CA SER A 79 10.80 -3.13 -2.37
C SER A 79 10.08 -2.47 -3.53
N SER A 80 10.60 -1.33 -3.99
CA SER A 80 10.12 -0.58 -5.14
C SER A 80 10.21 -1.41 -6.43
N ARG A 81 11.20 -2.30 -6.55
CA ARG A 81 11.29 -3.26 -7.68
C ARG A 81 10.20 -4.33 -7.61
N ARG A 82 9.89 -4.81 -6.41
CA ARG A 82 8.76 -5.75 -6.23
C ARG A 82 7.44 -5.05 -6.53
N LEU A 83 7.26 -3.79 -6.14
CA LEU A 83 6.08 -2.99 -6.49
C LEU A 83 5.93 -2.79 -8.00
N GLU A 84 7.01 -2.44 -8.69
CA GLU A 84 7.03 -2.38 -10.15
C GLU A 84 6.59 -3.71 -10.77
N LYS A 85 7.13 -4.84 -10.29
CA LYS A 85 6.75 -6.17 -10.78
C LYS A 85 5.28 -6.49 -10.53
N GLU A 86 4.75 -6.14 -9.35
CA GLU A 86 3.33 -6.33 -9.05
C GLU A 86 2.43 -5.48 -9.94
N ALA A 87 2.80 -4.22 -10.23
CA ALA A 87 2.03 -3.35 -11.12
C ALA A 87 1.84 -3.95 -12.54
N HIS A 88 2.76 -4.82 -12.97
CA HIS A 88 2.67 -5.49 -14.28
C HIS A 88 1.83 -6.77 -14.30
N ARG A 89 1.54 -7.40 -13.14
CA ARG A 89 0.97 -8.76 -13.09
C ARG A 89 -0.23 -8.93 -12.19
N ASN A 90 -0.38 -8.05 -11.20
CA ASN A 90 -1.41 -8.16 -10.18
C ASN A 90 -2.67 -7.42 -10.64
N VAL A 91 -3.79 -8.12 -10.71
CA VAL A 91 -5.05 -7.55 -11.22
C VAL A 91 -5.58 -6.42 -10.33
N GLU A 92 -5.37 -6.48 -9.01
CA GLU A 92 -5.76 -5.41 -8.09
C GLU A 92 -4.98 -4.13 -8.37
N LEU A 93 -3.68 -4.23 -8.67
CA LEU A 93 -2.87 -3.07 -9.05
C LEU A 93 -3.15 -2.59 -10.48
N MET A 94 -3.47 -3.49 -11.41
CA MET A 94 -3.92 -3.08 -12.73
C MET A 94 -5.21 -2.27 -12.64
N TRP A 95 -6.13 -2.67 -11.76
CA TRP A 95 -7.35 -1.94 -11.46
C TRP A 95 -7.04 -0.61 -10.77
N LEU A 96 -6.32 -0.62 -9.64
CA LEU A 96 -6.03 0.56 -8.82
C LEU A 96 -5.21 1.64 -9.53
N LEU A 97 -4.33 1.24 -10.45
CA LEU A 97 -3.45 2.15 -11.18
C LEU A 97 -3.90 2.37 -12.62
N GLU A 98 -5.07 1.86 -13.03
CA GLU A 98 -5.56 1.98 -14.41
C GLU A 98 -4.53 1.46 -15.43
N ARG A 99 -3.85 0.36 -15.09
CA ARG A 99 -2.73 -0.26 -15.86
C ARG A 99 -1.49 0.62 -16.04
N LEU A 100 -1.36 1.71 -15.28
CA LEU A 100 -0.09 2.43 -15.20
C LEU A 100 0.95 1.56 -14.49
N THR A 101 2.15 1.52 -15.04
CA THR A 101 3.27 0.73 -14.52
C THR A 101 4.47 1.62 -14.22
N PRO A 102 4.46 2.37 -13.11
CA PRO A 102 5.62 3.14 -12.67
C PRO A 102 6.84 2.24 -12.48
N ASP A 103 8.01 2.68 -12.96
CA ASP A 103 9.25 1.96 -12.74
C ASP A 103 9.73 2.09 -11.28
N PHE A 104 10.62 1.20 -10.84
CA PHE A 104 11.10 1.21 -9.46
C PHE A 104 11.75 2.55 -9.05
N LYS A 105 12.38 3.28 -9.97
CA LYS A 105 13.03 4.55 -9.67
C LYS A 105 11.99 5.62 -9.36
N THR A 106 10.95 5.70 -10.18
CA THR A 106 9.80 6.59 -10.00
C THR A 106 9.15 6.36 -8.64
N ILE A 107 8.97 5.09 -8.25
CA ILE A 107 8.38 4.71 -6.95
C ILE A 107 9.29 5.14 -5.79
N ALA A 108 10.59 4.84 -5.88
CA ALA A 108 11.55 5.20 -4.84
C ALA A 108 11.71 6.72 -4.69
N ASP A 109 11.81 7.45 -5.81
CA ASP A 109 11.91 8.91 -5.83
C ASP A 109 10.65 9.56 -5.26
N PHE A 110 9.46 9.02 -5.57
CA PHE A 110 8.22 9.49 -4.97
C PHE A 110 8.25 9.41 -3.44
N ARG A 111 8.65 8.26 -2.88
CA ARG A 111 8.76 8.08 -1.42
C ARG A 111 9.74 9.08 -0.82
N LYS A 112 10.92 9.22 -1.44
CA LYS A 112 11.98 10.11 -0.98
C LYS A 112 11.54 11.58 -0.99
N ASP A 113 10.88 12.02 -2.06
CA ASP A 113 10.52 13.42 -2.27
C ASP A 113 9.27 13.85 -1.48
N ASN A 114 8.41 12.90 -1.08
CA ASN A 114 7.09 13.17 -0.49
C ASN A 114 6.89 12.58 0.92
N GLY A 115 7.98 12.30 1.66
CA GLY A 115 7.89 11.68 2.99
C GLY A 115 7.01 12.45 4.00
N GLU A 116 6.97 13.78 3.92
CA GLU A 116 6.06 14.61 4.72
C GLU A 116 4.60 14.39 4.33
N GLY A 117 4.29 14.45 3.03
CA GLY A 117 2.95 14.17 2.50
C GLY A 117 2.43 12.80 2.89
N ILE A 118 3.28 11.77 2.84
CA ILE A 118 2.92 10.41 3.25
C ILE A 118 2.55 10.37 4.75
N ARG A 119 3.33 11.02 5.63
CA ARG A 119 2.99 11.09 7.07
C ARG A 119 1.67 11.83 7.30
N ASN A 120 1.44 12.92 6.57
CA ASN A 120 0.22 13.72 6.68
C ASN A 120 -1.01 12.97 6.16
N ALA A 121 -0.88 12.20 5.07
CA ALA A 121 -1.92 11.30 4.58
C ALA A 121 -2.27 10.23 5.63
N CYS A 122 -1.29 9.62 6.29
CA CYS A 122 -1.55 8.71 7.40
C CYS A 122 -2.31 9.39 8.55
N ARG A 123 -1.96 10.64 8.89
CA ARG A 123 -2.69 11.41 9.91
C ARG A 123 -4.13 11.68 9.50
N ALA A 124 -4.36 12.02 8.24
CA ALA A 124 -5.71 12.20 7.69
C ALA A 124 -6.53 10.91 7.76
N PHE A 125 -5.93 9.76 7.42
CA PHE A 125 -6.57 8.45 7.54
C PHE A 125 -7.00 8.14 8.99
N ILE A 126 -6.11 8.35 9.97
CA ILE A 126 -6.47 8.19 11.39
C ILE A 126 -7.60 9.14 11.80
N GLY A 127 -7.58 10.39 11.31
CA GLY A 127 -8.66 11.35 11.50
C GLY A 127 -10.01 10.82 10.97
N LEU A 128 -10.01 10.24 9.77
CA LEU A 128 -11.19 9.63 9.16
C LEU A 128 -11.70 8.44 9.97
N CYS A 129 -10.81 7.53 10.40
CA CYS A 129 -11.18 6.40 11.25
C CYS A 129 -11.81 6.86 12.58
N ARG A 130 -11.38 8.00 13.13
CA ARG A 130 -12.00 8.59 14.33
C ARG A 130 -13.42 9.08 14.05
N GLN A 131 -13.64 9.73 12.91
CA GLN A 131 -14.97 10.20 12.51
C GLN A 131 -15.94 9.05 12.24
N MET A 132 -15.45 7.95 11.68
CA MET A 132 -16.21 6.72 11.44
C MET A 132 -16.42 5.87 12.69
N GLN A 133 -15.96 6.32 13.87
CA GLN A 133 -16.03 5.56 15.14
C GLN A 133 -15.42 4.15 15.02
N MET A 134 -14.39 3.97 14.20
CA MET A 134 -13.72 2.68 14.00
C MET A 134 -12.78 2.31 15.15
N PHE A 135 -12.40 3.28 15.98
CA PHE A 135 -11.75 2.99 17.24
C PHE A 135 -12.82 2.60 18.24
N THR A 136 -12.63 1.46 18.90
CA THR A 136 -13.46 1.11 20.05
C THR A 136 -13.39 2.24 21.05
N ASP A 137 -14.55 2.78 21.42
CA ASP A 137 -14.65 3.60 22.61
C ASP A 137 -14.05 2.78 23.75
N VAL A 138 -13.03 3.32 24.40
CA VAL A 138 -12.57 2.74 25.66
C VAL A 138 -13.75 2.90 26.61
N VAL A 139 -14.51 1.82 26.83
CA VAL A 139 -15.60 1.81 27.79
C VAL A 139 -14.96 1.98 29.17
N VAL A 140 -14.94 3.22 29.65
CA VAL A 140 -14.53 3.54 31.02
C VAL A 140 -15.77 3.33 31.89
N ALA A 141 -15.95 2.10 32.37
CA ALA A 141 -16.94 1.82 33.41
C ALA A 141 -16.40 2.34 34.75
N ILE A 142 -17.00 3.42 35.27
CA ILE A 142 -16.74 3.92 36.61
C ILE A 142 -17.74 3.25 37.55
N ASP A 143 -17.41 2.05 38.03
CA ASP A 143 -18.13 1.45 39.15
C ASP A 143 -17.66 2.10 40.46
N GLY A 144 -18.60 2.41 41.35
CA GLY A 144 -18.40 3.16 42.58
C GLY A 144 -17.68 2.37 43.67
N SER A 145 -16.49 1.83 43.39
CA SER A 145 -15.64 1.15 44.36
C SER A 145 -14.38 1.96 44.63
N LYS A 146 -14.18 2.37 45.88
CA LYS A 146 -13.01 3.15 46.30
C LYS A 146 -11.77 2.26 46.39
N PHE A 147 -11.02 2.15 45.30
CA PHE A 147 -9.69 1.54 45.29
C PHE A 147 -8.60 2.58 45.54
N LYS A 148 -7.49 2.21 46.20
CA LYS A 148 -6.27 3.02 46.18
C LYS A 148 -5.79 3.10 44.73
N ALA A 149 -5.83 4.29 44.13
CA ALA A 149 -5.33 4.49 42.78
C ALA A 149 -3.85 4.10 42.69
N VAL A 150 -3.51 3.13 41.83
CA VAL A 150 -2.12 2.78 41.53
C VAL A 150 -1.58 3.81 40.53
N ASN A 151 -1.24 4.99 41.03
CA ASN A 151 -0.61 6.06 40.28
C ASN A 151 0.92 5.88 40.23
N SER A 152 1.37 4.69 39.77
CA SER A 152 2.79 4.44 39.60
C SER A 152 3.34 5.34 38.48
N LYS A 153 4.63 5.72 38.57
CA LYS A 153 5.28 6.58 37.55
C LYS A 153 4.97 6.18 36.10
N PRO A 154 4.92 4.90 35.67
CA PRO A 154 4.60 4.58 34.27
C PRO A 154 3.13 4.80 33.88
N ASN A 155 2.19 4.73 34.83
CA ASN A 155 0.75 4.84 34.56
C ASN A 155 0.23 6.28 34.66
N ASN A 156 1.11 7.26 34.88
CA ASN A 156 0.76 8.68 34.81
C ASN A 156 1.21 9.29 33.48
N PHE A 157 0.31 10.03 32.83
CA PHE A 157 0.58 10.75 31.60
C PHE A 157 0.49 12.25 31.87
N THR A 158 1.64 12.92 31.77
CA THR A 158 1.73 14.37 31.78
C THR A 158 1.83 14.87 30.34
N SER A 159 1.58 16.16 30.11
CA SER A 159 1.75 16.77 28.79
C SER A 159 3.16 16.54 28.23
N GLN A 160 4.19 16.52 29.07
CA GLN A 160 5.55 16.22 28.65
C GLN A 160 5.68 14.76 28.20
N LYS A 161 5.16 13.80 28.96
CA LYS A 161 5.20 12.38 28.56
C LYS A 161 4.44 12.09 27.28
N ALA A 162 3.33 12.79 27.05
CA ALA A 162 2.60 12.70 25.79
C ALA A 162 3.47 13.18 24.62
N LYS A 163 4.19 14.31 24.78
CA LYS A 163 5.16 14.80 23.79
C LYS A 163 6.27 13.77 23.55
N ASP A 164 6.87 13.23 24.61
CA ASP A 164 7.92 12.22 24.51
C ASP A 164 7.42 10.94 23.81
N HIS A 165 6.13 10.61 23.97
CA HIS A 165 5.51 9.48 23.28
C HIS A 165 5.31 9.73 21.79
N ILE A 166 4.82 10.91 21.43
CA ILE A 166 4.71 11.34 20.03
C ILE A 166 6.09 11.30 19.37
N GLU A 167 7.12 11.85 20.02
CA GLU A 167 8.49 11.86 19.48
C GLU A 167 9.03 10.44 19.24
N ARG A 168 8.79 9.51 20.17
CA ARG A 168 9.18 8.10 20.00
C ARG A 168 8.48 7.44 18.80
N VAL A 169 7.21 7.73 18.58
CA VAL A 169 6.45 7.23 17.44
C VAL A 169 7.01 7.80 16.14
N GLU A 170 7.30 9.10 16.09
CA GLU A 170 7.93 9.76 14.92
C GLU A 170 9.32 9.18 14.60
N GLN A 171 10.11 8.84 15.62
CA GLN A 171 11.38 8.12 15.44
C GLN A 171 11.16 6.71 14.86
N SER A 172 10.14 5.99 15.31
CA SER A 172 9.78 4.67 14.77
C SER A 172 9.33 4.74 13.31
N ILE A 173 8.55 5.76 12.95
CA ILE A 173 8.15 6.04 11.55
C ILE A 173 9.39 6.27 10.69
N THR A 174 10.31 7.13 11.15
CA THR A 174 11.56 7.43 10.44
C THR A 174 12.39 6.16 10.24
N PHE A 175 12.54 5.35 11.29
CA PHE A 175 13.24 4.08 11.22
C PHE A 175 12.59 3.11 10.20
N TYR A 176 11.27 3.04 10.16
CA TYR A 176 10.55 2.22 9.19
C TYR A 176 10.80 2.69 7.75
N LEU A 177 10.76 4.00 7.49
CA LEU A 177 11.08 4.55 6.16
C LEU A 177 12.51 4.21 5.74
N ASN A 178 13.48 4.30 6.65
CA ASN A 178 14.86 3.91 6.38
C ASN A 178 15.00 2.42 6.04
N LYS A 179 14.24 1.54 6.72
CA LYS A 179 14.21 0.10 6.37
C LYS A 179 13.75 -0.17 4.94
N LEU A 180 12.84 0.65 4.41
CA LEU A 180 12.40 0.52 3.02
C LEU A 180 13.51 0.93 2.04
N ASP A 181 14.27 1.96 2.38
CA ASP A 181 15.44 2.36 1.59
C ASP A 181 16.55 1.30 1.62
N GLU A 182 16.76 0.65 2.77
CA GLU A 182 17.66 -0.50 2.89
C GLU A 182 17.16 -1.70 2.07
N ALA A 183 15.86 -1.99 2.11
CA ALA A 183 15.26 -3.06 1.31
C ALA A 183 15.47 -2.81 -0.19
N ASP A 184 15.36 -1.57 -0.66
CA ASP A 184 15.63 -1.21 -2.05
C ASP A 184 17.11 -1.41 -2.44
N LYS A 185 18.06 -1.11 -1.53
CA LYS A 185 19.49 -1.35 -1.75
C LYS A 185 19.83 -2.85 -1.81
N ASN A 186 19.20 -3.65 -0.94
CA ASN A 186 19.46 -5.08 -0.82
C ASN A 186 18.64 -5.92 -1.81
N THR A 187 17.73 -5.30 -2.58
CA THR A 187 16.98 -6.04 -3.59
C THR A 187 17.90 -6.34 -4.77
N GLU A 188 18.41 -7.57 -4.81
CA GLU A 188 19.05 -8.11 -6.00
C GLU A 188 18.05 -8.11 -7.16
N PRO A 189 18.48 -7.74 -8.39
CA PRO A 189 17.64 -7.94 -9.56
C PRO A 189 17.30 -9.42 -9.66
N ASP A 190 16.00 -9.74 -9.78
CA ASP A 190 15.57 -11.11 -10.08
C ASP A 190 16.44 -11.61 -11.24
N ALA A 191 17.18 -12.70 -11.00
CA ALA A 191 17.95 -13.36 -12.05
C ALA A 191 17.01 -13.51 -13.24
N ASN A 192 17.38 -12.95 -14.39
CA ASN A 192 16.53 -12.79 -15.56
C ASN A 192 16.06 -14.17 -16.03
N THR A 193 14.99 -14.68 -15.41
CA THR A 193 14.52 -16.04 -15.63
C THR A 193 13.56 -15.96 -16.79
N LYS A 194 14.07 -15.50 -17.95
CA LYS A 194 13.38 -15.69 -19.22
C LYS A 194 13.36 -17.20 -19.44
N LEU A 195 12.27 -17.85 -19.03
CA LEU A 195 12.00 -19.22 -19.46
C LEU A 195 11.86 -19.16 -20.98
N THR A 196 12.88 -19.68 -21.66
CA THR A 196 12.89 -19.75 -23.11
C THR A 196 11.77 -20.68 -23.56
N ALA A 197 11.15 -20.39 -24.70
CA ALA A 197 10.17 -21.29 -25.32
C ALA A 197 10.69 -22.74 -25.40
N THR A 198 12.00 -22.91 -25.60
CA THR A 198 12.71 -24.20 -25.57
C THR A 198 12.62 -24.93 -24.23
N LYS A 199 12.79 -24.23 -23.09
CA LYS A 199 12.68 -24.84 -21.75
C LYS A 199 11.24 -25.24 -21.43
N LEU A 200 10.28 -24.41 -21.85
CA LEU A 200 8.85 -24.71 -21.73
C LEU A 200 8.47 -25.94 -22.59
N ALA A 201 8.96 -26.00 -23.83
CA ALA A 201 8.73 -27.14 -24.72
C ALA A 201 9.36 -28.42 -24.16
N TRP A 202 10.58 -28.33 -23.60
CA TRP A 202 11.22 -29.45 -22.92
C TRP A 202 10.41 -29.95 -21.72
N LEU A 203 9.91 -29.04 -20.86
CA LEU A 203 9.07 -29.40 -19.72
C LEU A 203 7.77 -30.08 -20.18
N LYS A 204 7.09 -29.53 -21.18
CA LYS A 204 5.88 -30.15 -21.74
C LYS A 204 6.16 -31.58 -22.18
N LYS A 205 7.25 -31.80 -22.94
CA LYS A 205 7.66 -33.12 -23.43
C LYS A 205 8.06 -34.10 -22.31
N ARG A 206 8.53 -33.61 -21.16
CA ARG A 206 8.96 -34.47 -20.04
C ARG A 206 7.79 -35.06 -19.25
N PHE A 207 6.68 -34.33 -19.19
CA PHE A 207 5.50 -34.66 -18.38
C PHE A 207 4.29 -35.13 -19.21
N THR A 208 4.36 -35.04 -20.53
CA THR A 208 3.53 -35.82 -21.48
C THR A 208 4.15 -37.17 -21.74
#